data_AF-A0A2M6XU80-F1
#
_entry.id   AF-A0A2M6XU80-F1
#
_cell.length_a   1.000
_cell.length_b   1.000
_cell.length_c   1.000
_cell.angle_alpha   90.00
_cell.angle_beta   90.00
_cell.angle_gamma   90.00
#
_symmetry.space_group_name_H-M   'P 1'
#
loop_
_entity.id
_entity.type
_entity.pdbx_description
1 polymer ?
#
loop_
_entity_poly.entity_id
_entity_poly.type
_entity_poly.pdbx_seq_one_letter_code
_entity_poly.pdbx_strand_id
1 'polypeptide(L)' 'MRFIGCKENLLGFIENFVKQKDIRGNTFCDLFAGTGSVAKHFKKLGYKIISSDLLFFSYVLQKVYIEQNQYP' A
#
# COMPACT_ATOMS: atom_id res chain seq x y z
N MET A 1 -5.87 10.22 4.97
CA MET A 1 -6.19 11.44 4.19
C MET A 1 -7.48 11.15 3.44
N ARG A 2 -8.46 12.07 3.44
CA ARG A 2 -9.69 11.85 2.67
C ARG A 2 -9.37 11.94 1.17
N PHE A 3 -9.65 10.86 0.44
CA PHE A 3 -9.47 10.78 -1.00
C PHE A 3 -10.58 9.92 -1.60
N ILE A 4 -11.11 10.34 -2.74
CA ILE A 4 -12.22 9.63 -3.38
C ILE A 4 -11.75 8.23 -3.76
N GLY A 5 -12.53 7.21 -3.41
CA GLY A 5 -12.18 5.82 -3.67
C GLY A 5 -11.09 5.22 -2.78
N CYS A 6 -10.69 5.92 -1.70
CA CYS A 6 -9.75 5.39 -0.71
C CYS A 6 -10.24 4.05 -0.13
N LYS A 7 -9.33 3.08 -0.02
CA LYS A 7 -9.63 1.69 0.35
C LYS A 7 -9.45 1.38 1.85
N GLU A 8 -9.33 2.39 2.72
CA GLU A 8 -9.11 2.20 4.17
C GLU A 8 -10.12 1.23 4.80
N ASN A 9 -11.41 1.38 4.50
CA ASN A 9 -12.46 0.49 5.02
C ASN A 9 -12.45 -0.92 4.42
N LEU A 10 -11.72 -1.14 3.31
CA LEU A 10 -11.64 -2.41 2.60
C LEU A 10 -10.33 -3.16 2.86
N LEU A 11 -9.40 -2.60 3.65
CA LEU A 11 -8.08 -3.21 3.88
C LEU A 11 -8.17 -4.64 4.43
N GLY A 12 -9.03 -4.88 5.42
CA GLY A 12 -9.22 -6.22 5.98
C GLY A 12 -9.78 -7.23 4.97
N PHE A 13 -10.70 -6.79 4.10
CA PHE A 13 -11.21 -7.62 3.01
C PHE A 13 -10.10 -7.97 2.00
N ILE A 14 -9.32 -6.98 1.57
CA ILE A 14 -8.22 -7.18 0.60
C ILE A 14 -7.15 -8.11 1.18
N GLU A 15 -6.77 -7.91 2.45
CA GLU A 15 -5.81 -8.77 3.15
C GLU A 15 -6.30 -10.22 3.20
N ASN A 16 -7.56 -10.45 3.60
CA ASN A 16 -8.14 -11.79 3.67
C ASN A 16 -8.20 -12.44 2.29
N PHE A 17 -8.59 -11.68 1.26
CA PHE A 17 -8.60 -12.17 -0.12
C PHE A 17 -7.20 -12.62 -0.57
N VAL A 18 -6.17 -11.81 -0.35
CA VAL A 18 -4.79 -12.15 -0.72
C VAL A 18 -4.31 -13.41 0.01
N LYS A 19 -4.58 -13.52 1.32
CA LYS A 19 -4.21 -14.71 2.12
C LYS A 19 -4.88 -15.99 1.63
N GLN A 20 -6.15 -15.92 1.21
CA GLN A 20 -6.89 -17.08 0.71
C GLN A 20 -6.40 -17.60 -0.65
N LYS A 21 -5.69 -16.76 -1.42
CA LYS A 21 -5.21 -17.14 -2.77
C LYS A 21 -3.91 -17.93 -2.78
N ASP A 22 -3.31 -18.22 -1.62
CA ASP A 22 -2.02 -18.92 -1.48
C ASP A 22 -0.94 -18.34 -2.42
N ILE A 23 -0.94 -17.01 -2.57
CA ILE A 23 0.01 -16.32 -3.45
C ILE A 23 1.39 -16.42 -2.80
N ARG A 24 2.33 -17.03 -3.52
CA ARG A 24 3.72 -17.14 -3.07
C ARG A 24 4.49 -15.89 -3.45
N GLY A 25 5.24 -15.36 -2.49
CA GLY A 25 6.10 -14.19 -2.67
C GLY A 25 5.93 -13.18 -1.55
N ASN A 26 6.84 -12.22 -1.50
CA ASN A 26 6.90 -11.19 -0.47
C ASN A 26 6.78 -9.77 -1.05
N THR A 27 6.39 -9.63 -2.32
CA THR A 27 6.27 -8.32 -2.99
C THR A 27 4.80 -8.02 -3.30
N PHE A 28 4.32 -6.85 -2.88
CA PHE A 28 2.98 -6.35 -3.16
C PHE A 28 3.05 -5.12 -4.07
N CYS A 29 2.28 -5.15 -5.17
CA CYS A 29 2.28 -4.10 -6.18
C CYS A 29 1.00 -3.24 -6.09
N ASP A 30 1.14 -1.98 -5.68
CA ASP A 30 0.06 -0.99 -5.58
C ASP A 30 0.19 0.07 -6.70
N LEU A 31 -0.34 -0.24 -7.88
CA LEU A 31 -0.11 0.54 -9.11
C LEU A 31 -0.98 1.80 -9.25
N PHE A 32 -1.98 1.96 -8.38
CA PHE A 32 -2.88 3.10 -8.33
C PHE A 32 -3.03 3.55 -6.88
N ALA A 33 -1.91 3.93 -6.30
CA ALA A 33 -1.75 4.02 -4.86
C ALA A 33 -2.63 5.09 -4.21
N GLY A 34 -2.97 6.17 -4.91
CA GLY A 34 -3.72 7.30 -4.37
C GLY A 34 -3.04 7.84 -3.11
N THR A 35 -3.67 7.68 -1.95
CA THR A 35 -3.09 8.09 -0.66
C THR A 35 -2.08 7.09 -0.06
N GLY A 36 -1.86 5.95 -0.71
CA GLY A 36 -0.93 4.92 -0.25
C GLY A 36 -1.47 4.02 0.86
N SER A 37 -2.79 4.02 1.12
CA SER A 37 -3.36 3.28 2.26
C SER A 37 -3.16 1.76 2.14
N VAL A 38 -3.29 1.20 0.94
CA VAL A 38 -3.11 -0.24 0.68
C VAL A 38 -1.63 -0.62 0.77
N ALA A 39 -0.76 0.07 0.01
CA ALA A 39 0.70 -0.08 0.11
C ALA A 39 1.22 -0.02 1.56
N LYS A 40 0.80 0.98 2.33
CA LYS A 40 1.20 1.15 3.75
C LYS A 40 0.72 0.00 4.62
N HIS A 41 -0.49 -0.51 4.38
CA HIS A 41 -1.03 -1.68 5.10
C HIS A 41 -0.17 -2.92 4.87
N PHE A 42 0.10 -3.26 3.61
CA PHE A 42 0.89 -4.44 3.28
C PHE A 42 2.37 -4.31 3.67
N LYS A 43 2.94 -3.10 3.70
CA LYS A 43 4.29 -2.88 4.26
C LYS A 43 4.36 -3.28 5.73
N LYS A 44 3.34 -2.93 6.53
CA LYS A 44 3.28 -3.32 7.95
C LYS A 44 3.19 -4.84 8.14
N LEU A 45 2.62 -5.55 7.17
CA LEU A 45 2.57 -7.01 7.14
C LEU A 45 3.89 -7.65 6.67
N GLY A 46 4.93 -6.85 6.40
CA GLY A 46 6.26 -7.34 6.02
C GLY A 46 6.50 -7.49 4.52
N TYR A 47 5.58 -7.02 3.67
CA TYR A 47 5.78 -7.08 2.22
C TYR A 47 6.75 -5.99 1.75
N LYS A 48 7.60 -6.33 0.78
CA LYS A 48 8.25 -5.37 -0.10
C LYS A 48 7.17 -4.73 -0.97
N ILE A 49 7.19 -3.40 -1.07
CA ILE A 49 6.17 -2.69 -1.84
C ILE A 49 6.78 -2.16 -3.13
N ILE A 50 6.05 -2.36 -4.23
CA ILE A 50 6.22 -1.60 -5.47
C ILE A 50 4.96 -0.78 -5.62
N SER A 51 5.07 0.53 -5.84
CA SER A 51 3.90 1.36 -6.02
C SER A 51 4.08 2.44 -7.05
N SER A 52 2.98 2.81 -7.69
CA SER A 52 2.91 3.88 -8.67
C SER A 52 1.59 4.64 -8.55
N ASP A 53 1.60 5.87 -9.04
CA ASP A 53 0.41 6.68 -9.29
C ASP A 53 0.78 7.79 -10.26
N LEU A 54 -0.21 8.34 -10.97
CA LEU A 54 -0.01 9.48 -11.88
C LEU A 54 0.21 10.79 -11.10
N LEU A 55 -0.37 10.90 -9.91
CA LEU A 55 -0.44 12.16 -9.18
C LEU A 55 0.79 12.33 -8.28
N PHE A 56 1.51 13.44 -8.44
CA PHE A 56 2.76 13.70 -7.72
C PHE A 56 2.61 13.69 -6.18
N PHE A 57 1.46 14.10 -5.64
CA PHE A 57 1.23 14.02 -4.19
C PHE A 57 1.29 12.57 -3.69
N SER A 58 0.81 11.60 -4.50
CA SER A 58 0.86 10.19 -4.15
C SER A 58 2.31 9.73 -4.05
N TYR A 59 3.15 10.12 -5.01
CA TYR A 59 4.59 9.87 -4.96
C TYR A 59 5.22 10.39 -3.66
N VAL A 60 4.91 11.63 -3.25
CA VAL A 60 5.44 12.21 -2.01
C VAL A 60 5.00 11.41 -0.78
N LEU A 61 3.73 11.03 -0.70
CA LEU A 61 3.21 10.19 0.41
C LEU A 61 3.89 8.82 0.44
N GLN A 62 4.02 8.17 -0.73
CA GLN A 62 4.62 6.86 -0.86
C GLN A 62 6.11 6.88 -0.55
N LYS A 63 6.85 7.94 -0.91
CA LYS A 63 8.25 8.12 -0.51
C LYS A 63 8.41 8.03 1.00
N VAL A 64 7.54 8.70 1.76
CA VAL A 64 7.61 8.66 3.22
C VAL A 64 7.10 7.31 3.76
N TYR A 65 5.91 6.87 3.36
CA TYR A 65 5.31 5.65 3.94
C TYR A 65 6.07 4.38 3.58
N ILE A 66 6.69 4.33 2.39
CA ILE A 66 7.30 3.11 1.84
C ILE A 66 8.81 3.10 1.96
N GLU A 67 9.52 4.22 1.80
CA GLU A 67 10.99 4.21 1.87
C GLU A 67 11.53 4.51 3.28
N GLN A 68 10.79 5.22 4.13
CA GLN A 68 11.22 5.42 5.52
C GLN A 68 11.03 4.13 6.33
N ASN A 69 12.12 3.62 6.88
CA ASN A 69 12.14 2.39 7.68
C ASN A 69 12.46 2.66 9.16
N GLN A 70 12.79 3.90 9.52
CA GLN A 70 13.09 4.32 10.87
C GLN A 70 12.41 5.66 11.13
N TYR A 71 11.99 5.89 12.37
CA TYR A 71 11.55 7.21 12.81
C TYR A 71 12.81 8.11 12.95
N PRO A 72 12.73 9.41 12.61
CA PRO A 72 13.85 10.33 12.78
C PRO A 72 14.39 10.43 14.21
#